data_AF-A0A6P0M5D7-F1
#
_entry.id   AF-A0A6P0M5D7-F1
#
_cell.length_a   1.000
_cell.length_b   1.000
_cell.length_c   1.000
_cell.angle_alpha   90.00
_cell.angle_beta   90.00
_cell.angle_gamma   90.00
#
_symmetry.space_group_name_H-M   'P 1'
#
loop_
_entity.id
_entity.type
_entity.pdbx_description
1 polymer ?
#
loop_
_entity_poly.entity_id
_entity_poly.type
_entity_poly.pdbx_seq_one_letter_code
_entity_poly.pdbx_strand_id
1 'polypeptide(L)'
;MMSTVPRNPYIIGRPIDDNDQYLFWGRQSLFWFIEDNLRNKTKVIILYGQRRIGKSSLLRNIPTSVNLDSFSFVPFDLESYSHKSLGELLEELATEILDGLELDSPEILLPEPTALDTDPSLFYKQFLPQVYQSLGNRNLALLLDEFETLNTPDKTKDNHRLYQHLFPYLKSLVAKQDNLYLILCVGQESKDLPDLLGIFKGAPTTEIGLLDQQTTQELITKPAAGLLTYEPAAIQAIYNLSAGHPYFTQVLCFAIFSRARDLEQWHITPEDVENSLDQALENASAGLAWIRAGLSIPERVVFSAFAEADNPVKNNYKNSLNQPLTLLEKYGVIQTTALTKAVDQLAKRGLLDKTKQKITIELIRSWLIKRYPLQQEILELEKLGQEQINPIYQQATTQYQKGEITKALGLYERVVDLNPNHFSAVFALAESYLELGEFQKAVSYYQRAYKVDKIRNKDGLVRSLLNYGNQLIYQEAFTTATEQFQQVLEISPENLAAREKLLEIENYSNNSDPLLNKSYPSGMISEDRYGSNAKIPSQGNWLGKLALGVVIISLVGVGYYNLSTPCPTGAQKVFGI
;
A
#
# COMPACT_ATOMS: atom_id res chain seq x y z
N MET A 1 -35.07 -11.13 34.26
CA MET A 1 -33.70 -11.63 34.00
C MET A 1 -33.12 -10.69 32.95
N MET A 2 -32.09 -9.92 33.28
CA MET A 2 -31.35 -9.17 32.25
C MET A 2 -30.74 -10.21 31.31
N SER A 3 -31.19 -10.26 30.07
CA SER A 3 -30.54 -11.08 29.03
C SER A 3 -29.12 -10.54 28.89
N THR A 4 -28.14 -11.28 29.41
CA THR A 4 -26.74 -10.92 29.27
C THR A 4 -26.39 -11.03 27.80
N VAL A 5 -26.27 -9.88 27.14
CA VAL A 5 -25.86 -9.80 25.74
C VAL A 5 -24.51 -10.51 25.60
N PRO A 6 -24.39 -11.52 24.70
CA PRO A 6 -23.17 -12.31 24.61
C PRO A 6 -22.00 -11.45 24.14
N ARG A 7 -20.85 -11.60 24.82
CA ARG A 7 -19.60 -10.93 24.46
C ARG A 7 -19.08 -11.53 23.15
N ASN A 8 -18.47 -10.69 22.30
CA ASN A 8 -17.84 -11.14 21.07
C ASN A 8 -16.66 -12.07 21.40
N PRO A 9 -16.64 -13.32 20.90
CA PRO A 9 -15.59 -14.29 21.22
C PRO A 9 -14.32 -14.10 20.38
N TYR A 10 -14.36 -13.27 19.33
CA TYR A 10 -13.21 -13.01 18.47
C TYR A 10 -12.34 -11.89 19.03
N ILE A 11 -11.02 -12.03 18.93
CA ILE A 11 -10.05 -11.08 19.46
C ILE A 11 -9.32 -10.43 18.29
N ILE A 12 -9.39 -9.09 18.23
CA ILE A 12 -8.68 -8.27 17.25
C ILE A 12 -7.68 -7.37 17.98
N GLY A 13 -6.50 -7.17 17.40
CA GLY A 13 -5.55 -6.13 17.82
C GLY A 13 -4.46 -6.55 18.82
N ARG A 14 -4.73 -7.48 19.75
CA ARG A 14 -3.74 -8.01 20.71
C ARG A 14 -3.35 -9.48 20.44
N PRO A 15 -2.17 -9.94 20.88
CA PRO A 15 -1.81 -11.36 20.87
C PRO A 15 -2.75 -12.22 21.71
N ILE A 16 -2.87 -13.50 21.36
CA ILE A 16 -3.55 -14.51 22.17
C ILE A 16 -2.56 -14.97 23.25
N ASP A 17 -2.98 -14.92 24.51
CA ASP A 17 -2.20 -15.30 25.69
C ASP A 17 -2.89 -16.46 26.45
N ASP A 18 -2.34 -16.80 27.61
CA ASP A 18 -2.78 -17.95 28.41
C ASP A 18 -4.26 -17.88 28.83
N ASN A 19 -4.83 -16.68 28.95
CA ASN A 19 -6.25 -16.53 29.31
C ASN A 19 -7.18 -16.87 28.15
N ASP A 20 -6.67 -16.83 26.92
CA ASP A 20 -7.42 -16.97 25.68
C ASP A 20 -6.94 -18.15 24.83
N GLN A 21 -6.20 -19.09 25.43
CA GLN A 21 -5.55 -20.21 24.72
C GLN A 21 -6.54 -21.04 23.88
N TYR A 22 -7.78 -21.19 24.34
CA TYR A 22 -8.86 -21.88 23.62
C TYR A 22 -9.25 -21.21 22.28
N LEU A 23 -8.76 -20.00 22.02
CA LEU A 23 -8.92 -19.24 20.77
C LEU A 23 -7.71 -19.35 19.83
N PHE A 24 -6.62 -20.01 20.25
CA PHE A 24 -5.46 -20.27 19.41
C PHE A 24 -5.66 -21.56 18.61
N TRP A 25 -5.71 -21.46 17.28
CA TRP A 25 -6.00 -22.60 16.40
C TRP A 25 -4.86 -22.87 15.42
N GLY A 26 -4.57 -24.16 15.23
CA GLY A 26 -3.57 -24.66 14.29
C GLY A 26 -2.13 -24.57 14.79
N ARG A 27 -1.20 -24.42 13.83
CA ARG A 27 0.25 -24.30 14.07
C ARG A 27 0.94 -25.53 14.66
N GLN A 28 0.28 -26.68 14.70
CA GLN A 28 0.84 -27.92 15.26
C GLN A 28 2.17 -28.33 14.62
N SER A 29 2.31 -28.15 13.29
CA SER A 29 3.57 -28.42 12.59
C SER A 29 4.73 -27.53 13.06
N LEU A 30 4.45 -26.28 13.46
CA LEU A 30 5.46 -25.38 14.02
C LEU A 30 5.85 -25.79 15.43
N PHE A 31 4.88 -26.20 16.27
CA PHE A 31 5.19 -26.72 17.60
C PHE A 31 6.03 -28.00 17.53
N TRP A 32 5.68 -28.94 16.64
CA TRP A 32 6.50 -30.13 16.40
C TRP A 32 7.89 -29.80 15.88
N PHE A 33 8.01 -28.82 14.97
CA PHE A 33 9.31 -28.35 14.50
C PHE A 33 10.16 -27.78 15.63
N ILE A 34 9.57 -26.99 16.53
CA ILE A 34 10.26 -26.45 17.71
C ILE A 34 10.68 -27.60 18.63
N GLU A 35 9.75 -28.50 18.94
CA GLU A 35 9.97 -29.62 19.84
C GLU A 35 11.11 -30.53 19.35
N ASP A 36 11.09 -30.93 18.08
CA ASP A 36 12.12 -31.79 17.48
C ASP A 36 13.51 -31.13 17.54
N ASN A 37 13.59 -29.83 17.21
CA ASN A 37 14.86 -29.11 17.28
C ASN A 37 15.39 -28.96 18.71
N LEU A 38 14.52 -28.70 19.69
CA LEU A 38 14.93 -28.63 21.10
C LEU A 38 15.37 -30.00 21.63
N ARG A 39 14.68 -31.09 21.27
CA ARG A 39 15.08 -32.47 21.60
C ARG A 39 16.45 -32.82 21.03
N ASN A 40 16.75 -32.33 19.82
CA ASN A 40 18.04 -32.49 19.15
C ASN A 40 19.13 -31.51 19.65
N LYS A 41 18.86 -30.79 20.75
CA LYS A 41 19.77 -29.80 21.37
C LYS A 41 20.16 -28.66 20.42
N THR A 42 19.30 -28.33 19.47
CA THR A 42 19.52 -27.18 18.59
C THR A 42 19.31 -25.89 19.35
N LYS A 43 20.41 -25.12 19.48
CA LYS A 43 20.50 -23.96 20.37
C LYS A 43 19.69 -22.74 19.95
N VAL A 44 19.49 -22.54 18.65
CA VAL A 44 18.83 -21.37 18.09
C VAL A 44 17.85 -21.82 17.03
N ILE A 45 16.59 -21.37 17.14
CA ILE A 45 15.53 -21.61 16.17
C ILE A 45 15.04 -20.25 15.68
N ILE A 46 14.88 -20.09 14.36
CA ILE A 46 14.38 -18.85 13.77
C ILE A 46 13.01 -19.10 13.15
N LEU A 47 12.02 -18.36 13.61
CA LEU A 47 10.68 -18.31 13.05
C LEU A 47 10.50 -16.95 12.36
N TYR A 48 9.97 -16.94 11.15
CA TYR A 48 9.74 -15.67 10.45
C TYR A 48 8.37 -15.64 9.80
N GLY A 49 7.77 -14.46 9.65
CA GLY A 49 6.47 -14.37 9.00
C GLY A 49 6.00 -12.93 8.79
N GLN A 50 4.90 -12.80 8.05
CA GLN A 50 4.29 -11.50 7.78
C GLN A 50 3.78 -10.83 9.06
N ARG A 51 3.65 -9.50 9.05
CA ARG A 51 3.02 -8.78 10.17
C ARG A 51 1.58 -9.25 10.35
N ARG A 52 1.12 -9.34 11.60
CA ARG A 52 -0.23 -9.83 11.98
C ARG A 52 -0.52 -11.31 11.63
N ILE A 53 0.48 -12.10 11.23
CA ILE A 53 0.28 -13.54 10.95
C ILE A 53 0.13 -14.42 12.22
N GLY A 54 0.33 -13.81 13.40
CA GLY A 54 0.22 -14.48 14.70
C GLY A 54 1.56 -14.88 15.33
N LYS A 55 2.65 -14.17 15.01
CA LYS A 55 4.00 -14.37 15.59
C LYS A 55 3.99 -14.36 17.13
N SER A 56 3.54 -13.26 17.71
CA SER A 56 3.48 -13.08 19.17
C SER A 56 2.52 -14.06 19.84
N SER A 57 1.37 -14.34 19.22
CA SER A 57 0.44 -15.36 19.71
C SER A 57 1.09 -16.75 19.72
N LEU A 58 1.85 -17.10 18.66
CA LEU A 58 2.57 -18.37 18.60
C LEU A 58 3.59 -18.48 19.73
N LEU A 59 4.43 -17.46 19.93
CA LEU A 59 5.44 -17.47 20.98
C LEU A 59 4.83 -17.63 22.37
N ARG A 60 3.78 -16.86 22.70
CA ARG A 60 3.08 -16.95 23.99
C ARG A 60 2.46 -18.33 24.24
N ASN A 61 2.11 -19.07 23.19
CA ASN A 61 1.51 -20.40 23.30
C ASN A 61 2.54 -21.55 23.25
N ILE A 62 3.84 -21.28 23.05
CA ILE A 62 4.89 -22.31 23.09
C ILE A 62 4.94 -23.04 24.45
N PRO A 63 4.96 -22.36 25.61
CA PRO A 63 5.16 -23.02 26.90
C PRO A 63 4.12 -24.10 27.22
N THR A 64 2.89 -23.90 26.73
CA THR A 64 1.74 -24.78 26.98
C THR A 64 1.57 -25.83 25.88
N SER A 65 2.08 -25.56 24.67
CA SER A 65 1.88 -26.39 23.47
C SER A 65 3.07 -27.29 23.15
N VAL A 66 4.26 -26.98 23.66
CA VAL A 66 5.47 -27.80 23.52
C VAL A 66 5.69 -28.60 24.81
N ASN A 67 5.41 -29.89 24.77
CA ASN A 67 5.48 -30.76 25.94
C ASN A 67 6.92 -31.26 26.22
N LEU A 68 7.74 -30.38 26.80
CA LEU A 68 9.12 -30.66 27.18
C LEU A 68 9.37 -30.28 28.65
N ASP A 69 9.16 -31.23 29.57
CA ASP A 69 9.42 -31.05 31.01
C ASP A 69 10.88 -30.67 31.34
N SER A 70 11.79 -30.91 30.41
CA SER A 70 13.21 -30.56 30.50
C SER A 70 13.52 -29.11 30.09
N PHE A 71 12.51 -28.30 29.78
CA PHE A 71 12.64 -26.91 29.39
C PHE A 71 11.74 -26.00 30.23
N SER A 72 12.21 -24.78 30.43
CA SER A 72 11.43 -23.66 30.94
C SER A 72 11.52 -22.53 29.94
N PHE A 73 10.36 -21.99 29.56
CA PHE A 73 10.23 -21.04 28.46
C PHE A 73 9.91 -19.66 29.01
N VAL A 74 10.66 -18.64 28.59
CA VAL A 74 10.46 -17.25 29.01
C VAL A 74 10.26 -16.40 27.77
N PRO A 75 9.04 -15.87 27.52
CA PRO A 75 8.82 -14.89 26.46
C PRO A 75 9.42 -13.54 26.82
N PHE A 76 9.97 -12.85 25.82
CA PHE A 76 10.53 -11.51 25.99
C PHE A 76 10.26 -10.66 24.74
N ASP A 77 9.54 -9.57 24.95
CA ASP A 77 9.14 -8.63 23.90
C ASP A 77 10.11 -7.45 23.85
N LEU A 78 10.81 -7.29 22.73
CA LEU A 78 11.82 -6.24 22.55
C LEU A 78 11.23 -4.85 22.26
N GLU A 79 9.94 -4.74 21.91
CA GLU A 79 9.30 -3.48 21.50
C GLU A 79 9.40 -2.40 22.58
N SER A 80 9.17 -2.78 23.83
CA SER A 80 9.13 -1.86 24.98
C SER A 80 10.50 -1.30 25.37
N TYR A 81 11.59 -1.84 24.83
CA TYR A 81 12.95 -1.57 25.29
C TYR A 81 13.85 -0.93 24.23
N SER A 82 13.30 -0.55 23.08
CA SER A 82 14.03 -0.01 21.93
C SER A 82 14.87 1.26 22.21
N HIS A 83 14.58 1.97 23.29
CA HIS A 83 15.26 3.21 23.71
C HIS A 83 16.33 3.01 24.80
N LYS A 84 16.49 1.79 25.31
CA LYS A 84 17.36 1.45 26.45
C LYS A 84 18.79 1.08 26.02
N SER A 85 19.74 1.14 26.95
CA SER A 85 21.09 0.60 26.77
C SER A 85 21.09 -0.93 26.73
N LEU A 86 22.22 -1.55 26.37
CA LEU A 86 22.34 -3.01 26.42
C LEU A 86 22.26 -3.51 27.87
N GLY A 87 22.86 -2.79 28.81
CA GLY A 87 22.80 -3.14 30.22
C GLY A 87 21.40 -3.07 30.80
N GLU A 88 20.66 -2.00 30.48
CA GLU A 88 19.24 -1.86 30.87
C GLU A 88 18.37 -2.96 30.23
N LEU A 89 18.58 -3.29 28.95
CA LEU A 89 17.84 -4.39 28.30
C LEU A 89 18.09 -5.75 28.99
N LEU A 90 19.34 -6.01 29.37
CA LEU A 90 19.72 -7.27 30.01
C LEU A 90 19.21 -7.36 31.46
N GLU A 91 19.08 -6.24 32.16
CA GLU A 91 18.45 -6.21 33.48
C GLU A 91 16.93 -6.45 33.38
N GLU A 92 16.25 -5.85 32.41
CA GLU A 92 14.83 -6.15 32.13
C GLU A 92 14.62 -7.62 31.74
N LEU A 93 15.52 -8.18 30.92
CA LEU A 93 15.49 -9.61 30.62
C LEU A 93 15.74 -10.47 31.86
N ALA A 94 16.61 -10.05 32.78
CA ALA A 94 16.84 -10.76 34.03
C ALA A 94 15.57 -10.77 34.89
N THR A 95 14.89 -9.62 35.00
CA THR A 95 13.61 -9.49 35.70
C THR A 95 12.54 -10.39 35.09
N GLU A 96 12.36 -10.36 33.77
CA GLU A 96 11.38 -11.22 33.08
C GLU A 96 11.68 -12.72 33.25
N ILE A 97 12.97 -13.11 33.32
CA ILE A 97 13.35 -14.49 33.61
C ILE A 97 12.93 -14.90 35.02
N LEU A 98 13.07 -14.02 36.02
CA LEU A 98 12.66 -14.35 37.39
C LEU A 98 11.13 -14.43 37.49
N ASP A 99 10.43 -13.44 36.94
CA ASP A 99 8.97 -13.36 36.98
C ASP A 99 8.34 -14.51 36.20
N GLY A 100 8.78 -14.77 34.97
CA GLY A 100 8.26 -15.82 34.10
C GLY A 100 8.55 -17.24 34.58
N LEU A 101 9.52 -17.42 35.48
CA LEU A 101 9.83 -18.70 36.11
C LEU A 101 9.29 -18.81 37.55
N GLU A 102 8.60 -17.79 38.05
CA GLU A 102 8.10 -17.69 39.42
C GLU A 102 9.22 -17.89 40.47
N LEU A 103 10.41 -17.33 40.22
CA LEU A 103 11.59 -17.47 41.06
C LEU A 103 11.70 -16.35 42.10
N ASP A 104 10.87 -16.42 43.14
CA ASP A 104 10.95 -15.51 44.29
C ASP A 104 11.99 -15.97 45.32
N SER A 105 13.27 -15.72 45.04
CA SER A 105 14.35 -15.98 46.01
C SER A 105 15.19 -14.72 46.27
N PRO A 106 15.29 -14.25 47.53
CA PRO A 106 16.18 -13.15 47.91
C PRO A 106 17.67 -13.49 47.70
N GLU A 107 18.00 -14.73 47.38
CA GLU A 107 19.36 -15.17 47.07
C GLU A 107 19.77 -14.87 45.63
N ILE A 108 18.82 -14.64 44.70
CA ILE A 108 19.14 -14.31 43.32
C ILE A 108 19.34 -12.79 43.19
N LEU A 109 20.57 -12.39 42.91
CA LEU A 109 20.93 -10.98 42.74
C LEU A 109 20.74 -10.56 41.28
N LEU A 110 19.88 -9.56 41.06
CA LEU A 110 19.75 -8.90 39.77
C LEU A 110 21.04 -8.12 39.43
N PRO A 111 21.51 -8.20 38.18
CA PRO A 111 22.68 -7.46 37.74
C PRO A 111 22.36 -5.97 37.54
N GLU A 112 23.20 -5.09 38.07
CA GLU A 112 23.05 -3.63 37.90
C GLU A 112 23.25 -3.20 36.43
N PRO A 113 22.36 -2.36 35.85
CA PRO A 113 22.44 -1.95 34.44
C PRO A 113 23.79 -1.33 34.06
N THR A 114 24.34 -0.46 34.92
CA THR A 114 25.62 0.22 34.67
C THR A 114 26.82 -0.75 34.65
N ALA A 115 26.75 -1.81 35.46
CA ALA A 115 27.76 -2.86 35.46
C ALA A 115 27.66 -3.70 34.18
N LEU A 116 26.43 -3.99 33.73
CA LEU A 116 26.19 -4.71 32.47
C LEU A 116 26.58 -3.91 31.23
N ASP A 117 26.41 -2.59 31.23
CA ASP A 117 26.90 -1.74 30.14
C ASP A 117 28.44 -1.76 30.04
N THR A 118 29.12 -1.95 31.16
CA THR A 118 30.59 -2.05 31.22
C THR A 118 31.08 -3.45 30.85
N ASP A 119 30.44 -4.49 31.40
CA ASP A 119 30.72 -5.90 31.12
C ASP A 119 29.42 -6.72 31.01
N PRO A 120 28.86 -6.86 29.79
CA PRO A 120 27.66 -7.65 29.55
C PRO A 120 27.83 -9.14 29.91
N SER A 121 29.07 -9.61 30.09
CA SER A 121 29.33 -11.00 30.48
C SER A 121 28.90 -11.32 31.90
N LEU A 122 28.69 -10.32 32.75
CA LEU A 122 28.17 -10.49 34.10
C LEU A 122 26.81 -11.20 34.10
N PHE A 123 25.96 -10.92 33.11
CA PHE A 123 24.66 -11.59 32.95
C PHE A 123 24.80 -13.13 32.92
N TYR A 124 25.74 -13.66 32.12
CA TYR A 124 25.88 -15.12 32.01
C TYR A 124 26.94 -15.73 32.93
N LYS A 125 27.83 -14.91 33.51
CA LYS A 125 28.84 -15.36 34.49
C LYS A 125 28.33 -15.36 35.93
N GLN A 126 27.38 -14.48 36.26
CA GLN A 126 26.89 -14.28 37.63
C GLN A 126 25.39 -14.56 37.73
N PHE A 127 24.56 -13.95 36.88
CA PHE A 127 23.11 -14.06 36.99
C PHE A 127 22.57 -15.44 36.54
N LEU A 128 22.83 -15.87 35.30
CA LEU A 128 22.31 -17.15 34.80
C LEU A 128 22.70 -18.39 35.64
N PRO A 129 23.92 -18.51 36.20
CA PRO A 129 24.26 -19.62 37.10
C PRO A 129 23.34 -19.72 38.33
N GLN A 130 22.90 -18.58 38.90
CA GLN A 130 21.95 -18.56 40.02
C GLN A 130 20.58 -19.07 39.57
N VAL A 131 20.13 -18.68 38.37
CA VAL A 131 18.87 -19.17 37.78
C VAL A 131 18.94 -20.69 37.54
N TYR A 132 20.05 -21.20 37.00
CA TYR A 132 20.21 -22.64 36.76
C TYR A 132 20.21 -23.47 38.05
N GLN A 133 20.72 -22.92 39.14
CA GLN A 133 20.67 -23.59 40.44
C GLN A 133 19.22 -23.83 40.89
N SER A 134 18.33 -22.88 40.63
CA SER A 134 16.89 -23.00 40.90
C SER A 134 16.16 -23.91 39.91
N LEU A 135 16.54 -23.89 38.63
CA LEU A 135 15.95 -24.72 37.57
C LEU A 135 16.37 -26.20 37.63
N GLY A 136 17.45 -26.53 38.34
CA GLY A 136 17.99 -27.88 38.42
C GLY A 136 18.46 -28.40 37.06
N ASN A 137 17.85 -29.47 36.55
CA ASN A 137 18.23 -30.09 35.28
C ASN A 137 17.48 -29.53 34.06
N ARG A 138 16.62 -28.52 34.26
CA ARG A 138 15.86 -27.91 33.16
C ARG A 138 16.73 -26.92 32.39
N ASN A 139 16.52 -26.87 31.07
CA ASN A 139 17.10 -25.87 30.18
C ASN A 139 16.23 -24.62 30.18
N LEU A 140 16.85 -23.47 29.92
CA LEU A 140 16.15 -22.20 29.72
C LEU A 140 16.02 -21.91 28.22
N ALA A 141 14.81 -21.65 27.74
CA ALA A 141 14.53 -21.21 26.38
C ALA A 141 13.92 -19.80 26.38
N LEU A 142 14.65 -18.84 25.80
CA LEU A 142 14.16 -17.46 25.65
C LEU A 142 13.42 -17.32 24.32
N LEU A 143 12.19 -16.82 24.37
CA LEU A 143 11.33 -16.59 23.20
C LEU A 143 11.34 -15.10 22.88
N LEU A 144 12.16 -14.70 21.91
CA LEU A 144 12.40 -13.29 21.60
C LEU A 144 11.50 -12.83 20.44
N ASP A 145 10.71 -11.78 20.64
CA ASP A 145 9.80 -11.18 19.65
C ASP A 145 10.20 -9.74 19.26
N GLU A 146 9.59 -9.20 18.19
CA GLU A 146 9.60 -7.78 17.80
C GLU A 146 11.00 -7.15 17.59
N PHE A 147 11.94 -7.90 17.00
CA PHE A 147 13.27 -7.41 16.61
C PHE A 147 13.24 -6.18 15.68
N GLU A 148 12.22 -6.09 14.83
CA GLU A 148 12.04 -5.00 13.86
C GLU A 148 11.97 -3.60 14.49
N THR A 149 11.63 -3.51 15.77
CA THR A 149 11.52 -2.24 16.51
C THR A 149 12.89 -1.63 16.84
N LEU A 150 13.93 -2.46 16.96
CA LEU A 150 15.29 -2.06 17.33
C LEU A 150 16.04 -1.35 16.19
N ASN A 151 15.60 -1.53 14.95
CA ASN A 151 16.22 -0.99 13.74
C ASN A 151 15.48 0.25 13.20
N THR A 152 14.69 0.91 14.05
CA THR A 152 13.90 2.08 13.64
C THR A 152 14.84 3.26 13.31
N PRO A 153 14.68 3.91 12.13
CA PRO A 153 15.58 4.97 11.66
C PRO A 153 15.41 6.31 12.41
N ASP A 154 14.68 6.33 13.52
CA ASP A 154 14.38 7.55 14.27
C ASP A 154 15.58 7.96 15.14
N LYS A 155 16.52 8.67 14.49
CA LYS A 155 17.49 9.71 14.93
C LYS A 155 18.08 9.76 16.36
N THR A 156 17.84 8.84 17.28
CA THR A 156 18.66 8.71 18.50
C THR A 156 19.88 7.86 18.17
N LYS A 157 21.07 8.32 18.58
CA LYS A 157 22.31 7.56 18.36
C LYS A 157 22.32 6.22 19.12
N ASP A 158 21.43 6.06 20.08
CA ASP A 158 21.45 4.97 21.05
C ASP A 158 20.72 3.71 20.55
N ASN A 159 19.60 3.83 19.81
CA ASN A 159 18.90 2.67 19.25
C ASN A 159 19.78 1.89 18.25
N HIS A 160 20.52 2.62 17.40
CA HIS A 160 21.46 2.00 16.45
C HIS A 160 22.63 1.29 17.15
N ARG A 161 23.04 1.78 18.33
CA ARG A 161 24.08 1.11 19.14
C ARG A 161 23.55 -0.18 19.75
N LEU A 162 22.35 -0.17 20.34
CA LEU A 162 21.74 -1.38 20.91
C LEU A 162 21.66 -2.50 19.87
N TYR A 163 21.15 -2.20 18.67
CA TYR A 163 21.06 -3.16 17.57
C TYR A 163 22.44 -3.75 17.20
N GLN A 164 23.47 -2.90 17.05
CA GLN A 164 24.83 -3.34 16.70
C GLN A 164 25.47 -4.24 17.77
N HIS A 165 25.10 -4.08 19.04
CA HIS A 165 25.69 -4.81 20.16
C HIS A 165 24.89 -6.06 20.57
N LEU A 166 23.57 -6.06 20.40
CA LEU A 166 22.68 -7.14 20.84
C LEU A 166 22.96 -8.47 20.13
N PHE A 167 23.01 -8.49 18.79
CA PHE A 167 23.17 -9.77 18.08
C PHE A 167 24.54 -10.45 18.29
N PRO A 168 25.68 -9.73 18.27
CA PRO A 168 26.96 -10.30 18.66
C PRO A 168 26.94 -10.82 20.11
N TYR A 169 26.26 -10.11 21.01
CA TYR A 169 26.08 -10.54 22.38
C TYR A 169 25.28 -11.85 22.48
N LEU A 170 24.09 -11.93 21.87
CA LEU A 170 23.27 -13.14 21.84
C LEU A 170 24.03 -14.34 21.29
N LYS A 171 24.82 -14.15 20.22
CA LYS A 171 25.70 -15.19 19.69
C LYS A 171 26.73 -15.66 20.73
N SER A 172 27.37 -14.73 21.44
CA SER A 172 28.35 -15.06 22.48
C SER A 172 27.69 -15.77 23.66
N LEU A 173 26.50 -15.31 24.05
CA LEU A 173 25.69 -15.83 25.14
C LEU A 173 25.36 -17.30 24.90
N VAL A 174 24.75 -17.62 23.76
CA VAL A 174 24.39 -19.01 23.41
C VAL A 174 25.62 -19.92 23.27
N ALA A 175 26.72 -19.41 22.72
CA ALA A 175 27.95 -20.20 22.57
C ALA A 175 28.63 -20.55 23.90
N LYS A 176 28.35 -19.80 24.98
CA LYS A 176 28.95 -19.98 26.31
C LYS A 176 28.03 -20.68 27.31
N GLN A 177 26.75 -20.87 26.97
CA GLN A 177 25.73 -21.38 27.88
C GLN A 177 25.12 -22.69 27.37
N ASP A 178 25.55 -23.82 27.95
CA ASP A 178 25.13 -25.16 27.55
C ASP A 178 23.65 -25.48 27.88
N ASN A 179 23.03 -24.72 28.77
CA ASN A 179 21.62 -24.89 29.14
C ASN A 179 20.69 -23.79 28.61
N LEU A 180 21.21 -22.87 27.78
CA LEU A 180 20.43 -21.78 27.17
C LEU A 180 20.07 -22.07 25.72
N TYR A 181 18.83 -21.75 25.35
CA TYR A 181 18.28 -21.88 24.01
C TYR A 181 17.54 -20.60 23.62
N LEU A 182 17.55 -20.27 22.33
CA LEU A 182 16.83 -19.11 21.79
C LEU A 182 15.83 -19.53 20.72
N ILE A 183 14.62 -19.00 20.81
CA ILE A 183 13.62 -19.04 19.74
C ILE A 183 13.36 -17.59 19.31
N LEU A 184 13.76 -17.25 18.10
CA LEU A 184 13.71 -15.88 17.58
C LEU A 184 12.55 -15.75 16.62
N CYS A 185 11.64 -14.79 16.83
CA CYS A 185 10.57 -14.49 15.89
C CYS A 185 10.78 -13.14 15.20
N VAL A 186 10.76 -13.12 13.87
CA VAL A 186 11.18 -11.95 13.08
C VAL A 186 10.18 -11.66 11.96
N GLY A 187 9.92 -10.39 11.65
CA GLY A 187 9.19 -10.01 10.46
C GLY A 187 9.89 -10.46 9.17
N GLN A 188 9.13 -11.04 8.23
CA GLN A 188 9.64 -11.51 6.93
C GLN A 188 10.35 -10.42 6.11
N GLU A 189 9.88 -9.17 6.22
CA GLU A 189 10.45 -8.02 5.53
C GLU A 189 11.48 -7.27 6.38
N SER A 190 11.80 -7.79 7.57
CA SER A 190 12.81 -7.17 8.42
C SER A 190 14.19 -7.30 7.78
N LYS A 191 14.97 -6.22 7.88
CA LYS A 191 16.40 -6.23 7.54
C LYS A 191 17.19 -7.17 8.45
N ASP A 192 16.61 -7.52 9.60
CA ASP A 192 17.26 -8.31 10.63
C ASP A 192 17.29 -9.80 10.27
N LEU A 193 16.37 -10.29 9.43
CA LEU A 193 16.32 -11.70 9.07
C LEU A 193 17.60 -12.17 8.34
N PRO A 194 18.09 -11.49 7.29
CA PRO A 194 19.41 -11.78 6.71
C PRO A 194 20.57 -11.71 7.72
N ASP A 195 20.56 -10.72 8.61
CA ASP A 195 21.61 -10.54 9.62
C ASP A 195 21.62 -11.72 10.60
N LEU A 196 20.46 -12.11 11.13
CA LEU A 196 20.29 -13.24 12.04
C LEU A 196 20.70 -14.56 11.38
N LEU A 197 20.32 -14.79 10.12
CA LEU A 197 20.76 -15.96 9.35
C LEU A 197 22.29 -15.95 9.13
N GLY A 198 22.90 -14.79 8.95
CA GLY A 198 24.35 -14.63 8.84
C GLY A 198 25.10 -14.87 10.15
N ILE A 199 24.50 -14.49 11.28
CA ILE A 199 25.06 -14.60 12.63
C ILE A 199 24.95 -16.03 13.16
N PHE A 200 23.76 -16.63 13.01
CA PHE A 200 23.39 -17.99 13.42
C PHE A 200 23.34 -18.94 12.23
N LYS A 201 24.49 -19.10 11.56
CA LYS A 201 24.60 -19.98 10.39
C LYS A 201 24.18 -21.40 10.72
N GLY A 202 23.26 -21.95 9.93
CA GLY A 202 22.75 -23.31 10.10
C GLY A 202 21.62 -23.43 11.14
N ALA A 203 21.16 -22.32 11.72
CA ALA A 203 19.98 -22.36 12.57
C ALA A 203 18.75 -22.84 11.76
N PRO A 204 18.00 -23.84 12.25
CA PRO A 204 16.76 -24.27 11.64
C PRO A 204 15.80 -23.08 11.56
N THR A 205 15.28 -22.85 10.36
CA THR A 205 14.47 -21.67 10.05
C THR A 205 13.18 -22.10 9.37
N THR A 206 12.02 -21.62 9.85
CA THR A 206 10.72 -21.95 9.24
C THR A 206 9.78 -20.73 9.20
N GLU A 207 8.89 -20.72 8.21
CA GLU A 207 7.92 -19.65 8.00
C GLU A 207 6.64 -19.87 8.82
N ILE A 208 6.16 -18.82 9.47
CA ILE A 208 4.81 -18.72 10.03
C ILE A 208 3.90 -18.18 8.92
N GLY A 209 3.30 -19.10 8.16
CA GLY A 209 2.46 -18.78 6.99
C GLY A 209 0.97 -18.59 7.29
N LEU A 210 0.14 -18.63 6.25
CA LEU A 210 -1.33 -18.66 6.35
C LEU A 210 -1.82 -19.98 6.98
N LEU A 211 -3.03 -20.00 7.52
CA LEU A 211 -3.69 -21.23 7.96
C LEU A 211 -4.28 -21.97 6.76
N ASP A 212 -4.30 -23.29 6.82
CA ASP A 212 -5.02 -24.10 5.86
C ASP A 212 -6.55 -23.91 6.02
N GLN A 213 -7.31 -24.44 5.06
CA GLN A 213 -8.76 -24.29 5.01
C GLN A 213 -9.47 -24.92 6.22
N GLN A 214 -9.03 -26.09 6.67
CA GLN A 214 -9.65 -26.79 7.80
C GLN A 214 -9.41 -26.01 9.10
N THR A 215 -8.16 -25.64 9.36
CA THR A 215 -7.77 -24.85 10.53
C THR A 215 -8.47 -23.48 10.53
N THR A 216 -8.62 -22.86 9.36
CA THR A 216 -9.35 -21.59 9.25
C THR A 216 -10.83 -21.78 9.57
N GLN A 217 -11.46 -22.86 9.11
CA GLN A 217 -12.83 -23.18 9.47
C GLN A 217 -13.00 -23.40 10.98
N GLU A 218 -12.05 -24.03 11.65
CA GLU A 218 -12.05 -24.17 13.11
C GLU A 218 -11.94 -22.81 13.81
N LEU A 219 -11.02 -21.95 13.36
CA LEU A 219 -10.91 -20.56 13.85
C LEU A 219 -12.19 -19.75 13.65
N ILE A 220 -12.93 -19.99 12.56
CA ILE A 220 -14.23 -19.34 12.31
C ILE A 220 -15.29 -19.89 13.26
N THR A 221 -15.43 -21.21 13.37
CA THR A 221 -16.63 -21.83 13.96
C THR A 221 -16.53 -22.09 15.46
N LYS A 222 -15.35 -22.42 15.97
CA LYS A 222 -15.17 -22.86 17.36
C LYS A 222 -15.36 -21.74 18.39
N PRO A 223 -14.83 -20.52 18.20
CA PRO A 223 -15.02 -19.43 19.18
C PRO A 223 -16.49 -19.06 19.41
N ALA A 224 -17.34 -19.17 18.38
CA ALA A 224 -18.76 -18.85 18.46
C ALA A 224 -19.65 -20.11 18.58
N ALA A 225 -19.10 -21.26 18.93
CA ALA A 225 -19.85 -22.49 19.07
C ALA A 225 -20.98 -22.34 20.11
N GLY A 226 -22.22 -22.66 19.70
CA GLY A 226 -23.41 -22.50 20.54
C GLY A 226 -23.99 -21.07 20.56
N LEU A 227 -23.28 -20.08 19.99
CA LEU A 227 -23.77 -18.72 19.81
C LEU A 227 -24.20 -18.45 18.36
N LEU A 228 -23.40 -18.88 17.39
CA LEU A 228 -23.66 -18.72 15.96
C LEU A 228 -23.70 -20.06 15.24
N THR A 229 -24.59 -20.14 14.24
CA THR A 229 -24.62 -21.23 13.27
C THR A 229 -24.23 -20.67 11.91
N TYR A 230 -23.26 -21.27 11.24
CA TYR A 230 -22.78 -20.81 9.94
C TYR A 230 -23.22 -21.76 8.83
N GLU A 231 -23.68 -21.20 7.71
CA GLU A 231 -23.79 -21.97 6.48
C GLU A 231 -22.40 -22.31 5.92
N PRO A 232 -22.22 -23.48 5.27
CA PRO A 232 -20.95 -23.84 4.64
C PRO A 232 -20.47 -22.79 3.62
N ALA A 233 -21.39 -22.18 2.88
CA ALA A 233 -21.09 -21.11 1.94
C ALA A 233 -20.61 -19.83 2.62
N ALA A 234 -21.09 -19.52 3.82
CA ALA A 234 -20.62 -18.38 4.61
C ALA A 234 -19.18 -18.59 5.10
N ILE A 235 -18.87 -19.79 5.60
CA ILE A 235 -17.51 -20.18 5.99
C ILE A 235 -16.56 -20.04 4.80
N GLN A 236 -16.97 -20.55 3.62
CA GLN A 236 -16.18 -20.43 2.40
C GLN A 236 -15.99 -18.97 1.97
N ALA A 237 -17.01 -18.12 2.11
CA ALA A 237 -16.91 -16.69 1.81
C ALA A 237 -15.89 -16.00 2.74
N ILE A 238 -15.91 -16.28 4.04
CA ILE A 238 -14.92 -15.76 5.00
C ILE A 238 -13.51 -16.22 4.63
N TYR A 239 -13.33 -17.51 4.32
CA TYR A 239 -12.04 -18.05 3.89
C TYR A 239 -11.55 -17.41 2.58
N ASN A 240 -12.43 -17.20 1.61
CA ASN A 240 -12.07 -16.54 0.35
C ASN A 240 -11.62 -15.10 0.58
N LEU A 241 -12.28 -14.37 1.49
CA LEU A 241 -11.92 -13.00 1.86
C LEU A 241 -10.58 -12.94 2.61
N SER A 242 -10.35 -13.82 3.58
CA SER A 242 -9.16 -13.79 4.44
C SER A 242 -7.96 -14.54 3.87
N ALA A 243 -8.17 -15.45 2.91
CA ALA A 243 -7.20 -16.41 2.41
C ALA A 243 -6.52 -17.24 3.54
N GLY A 244 -7.20 -17.47 4.66
CA GLY A 244 -6.62 -18.17 5.81
C GLY A 244 -5.68 -17.31 6.67
N HIS A 245 -5.63 -15.99 6.47
CA HIS A 245 -4.85 -15.10 7.31
C HIS A 245 -5.50 -14.94 8.70
N PRO A 246 -4.87 -15.36 9.81
CA PRO A 246 -5.51 -15.41 11.13
C PRO A 246 -6.15 -14.10 11.58
N TYR A 247 -5.42 -12.99 11.46
CA TYR A 247 -5.92 -11.67 11.84
C TYR A 247 -7.12 -11.22 10.99
N PHE A 248 -7.10 -11.41 9.67
CA PHE A 248 -8.21 -10.99 8.83
C PHE A 248 -9.43 -11.91 8.99
N THR A 249 -9.23 -13.20 9.22
CA THR A 249 -10.30 -14.12 9.62
C THR A 249 -10.96 -13.64 10.91
N GLN A 250 -10.17 -13.36 11.95
CA GLN A 250 -10.67 -12.83 13.23
C GLN A 250 -11.41 -11.50 13.05
N VAL A 251 -10.90 -10.58 12.22
CA VAL A 251 -11.57 -9.30 11.95
C VAL A 251 -12.92 -9.47 11.26
N LEU A 252 -13.00 -10.35 10.25
CA LEU A 252 -14.26 -10.66 9.57
C LEU A 252 -15.25 -11.28 10.55
N CYS A 253 -14.83 -12.29 11.31
CA CYS A 253 -15.67 -12.95 12.31
C CYS A 253 -16.13 -11.99 13.41
N PHE A 254 -15.26 -11.09 13.86
CA PHE A 254 -15.60 -10.05 14.83
C PHE A 254 -16.71 -9.12 14.30
N ALA A 255 -16.59 -8.68 13.05
CA ALA A 255 -17.59 -7.83 12.42
C ALA A 255 -18.93 -8.56 12.24
N ILE A 256 -18.89 -9.80 11.75
CA ILE A 256 -20.08 -10.66 11.57
C ILE A 256 -20.78 -10.88 12.92
N PHE A 257 -20.04 -11.25 13.96
CA PHE A 257 -20.63 -11.48 15.28
C PHE A 257 -21.26 -10.21 15.85
N SER A 258 -20.60 -9.06 15.70
CA SER A 258 -21.12 -7.78 16.19
C SER A 258 -22.44 -7.44 15.48
N ARG A 259 -22.48 -7.58 14.15
CA ARG A 259 -23.70 -7.36 13.36
C ARG A 259 -24.82 -8.35 13.71
N ALA A 260 -24.50 -9.64 13.80
CA ALA A 260 -25.42 -10.71 14.16
C ALA A 260 -26.11 -10.44 15.51
N ARG A 261 -25.32 -10.03 16.51
CA ARG A 261 -25.80 -9.62 17.82
C ARG A 261 -26.71 -8.40 17.74
N ASP A 262 -26.29 -7.36 17.00
CA ASP A 262 -27.05 -6.10 16.91
C ASP A 262 -28.38 -6.27 16.16
N LEU A 263 -28.48 -7.26 15.25
CA LEU A 263 -29.69 -7.63 14.52
C LEU A 263 -30.48 -8.79 15.15
N GLU A 264 -29.99 -9.37 16.25
CA GLU A 264 -30.52 -10.59 16.87
C GLU A 264 -30.65 -11.79 15.89
N GLN A 265 -29.75 -11.89 14.91
CA GLN A 265 -29.71 -12.94 13.89
C GLN A 265 -28.51 -13.88 14.11
N TRP A 266 -28.78 -15.11 14.52
CA TRP A 266 -27.74 -16.08 14.94
C TRP A 266 -27.41 -17.16 13.90
N HIS A 267 -28.01 -17.08 12.72
CA HIS A 267 -27.73 -17.93 11.56
C HIS A 267 -27.06 -17.10 10.48
N ILE A 268 -25.82 -17.44 10.13
CA ILE A 268 -24.95 -16.64 9.26
C ILE A 268 -24.94 -17.21 7.85
N THR A 269 -25.37 -16.38 6.90
CA THR A 269 -25.40 -16.65 5.46
C THR A 269 -24.22 -15.96 4.74
N PRO A 270 -23.96 -16.26 3.46
CA PRO A 270 -22.98 -15.51 2.66
C PRO A 270 -23.30 -14.02 2.54
N GLU A 271 -24.59 -13.65 2.53
CA GLU A 271 -25.03 -12.26 2.45
C GLU A 271 -24.64 -11.49 3.73
N ASP A 272 -24.69 -12.13 4.89
CA ASP A 272 -24.25 -11.54 6.16
C ASP A 272 -22.74 -11.27 6.18
N VAL A 273 -21.95 -12.11 5.51
CA VAL A 273 -20.50 -11.91 5.34
C VAL A 273 -20.25 -10.67 4.48
N GLU A 274 -20.94 -10.53 3.34
CA GLU A 274 -20.85 -9.36 2.46
C GLU A 274 -21.28 -8.08 3.17
N ASN A 275 -22.41 -8.11 3.87
CA ASN A 275 -22.93 -6.99 4.64
C ASN A 275 -22.04 -6.57 5.82
N SER A 276 -21.12 -7.43 6.26
CA SER A 276 -20.18 -7.15 7.35
C SER A 276 -18.82 -6.65 6.85
N LEU A 277 -18.58 -6.65 5.53
CA LEU A 277 -17.28 -6.35 4.95
C LEU A 277 -16.81 -4.91 5.29
N ASP A 278 -17.71 -3.94 5.26
CA ASP A 278 -17.39 -2.55 5.53
C ASP A 278 -16.89 -2.35 6.96
N GLN A 279 -17.59 -2.93 7.94
CA GLN A 279 -17.18 -2.90 9.33
C GLN A 279 -15.86 -3.67 9.53
N ALA A 280 -15.66 -4.79 8.85
CA ALA A 280 -14.42 -5.54 8.89
C ALA A 280 -13.23 -4.71 8.36
N LEU A 281 -13.42 -3.98 7.26
CA LEU A 281 -12.40 -3.09 6.70
C LEU A 281 -12.06 -1.92 7.65
N GLU A 282 -13.05 -1.39 8.36
CA GLU A 282 -12.83 -0.37 9.39
C GLU A 282 -12.07 -0.91 10.60
N ASN A 283 -12.46 -2.08 11.10
CA ASN A 283 -11.77 -2.76 12.19
C ASN A 283 -10.32 -3.14 11.81
N ALA A 284 -10.08 -3.49 10.54
CA ALA A 284 -8.76 -3.82 10.03
C ALA A 284 -7.90 -2.58 9.68
N SER A 285 -8.45 -1.37 9.75
CA SER A 285 -7.85 -0.14 9.18
C SER A 285 -6.40 0.08 9.60
N ALA A 286 -6.06 -0.08 10.88
CA ALA A 286 -4.68 0.08 11.37
C ALA A 286 -3.73 -0.98 10.78
N GLY A 287 -4.18 -2.24 10.71
CA GLY A 287 -3.40 -3.34 10.12
C GLY A 287 -3.17 -3.14 8.62
N LEU A 288 -4.21 -2.72 7.89
CA LEU A 288 -4.15 -2.47 6.45
C LEU A 288 -3.32 -1.22 6.13
N ALA A 289 -3.47 -0.13 6.89
CA ALA A 289 -2.72 1.11 6.69
C ALA A 289 -1.20 0.89 6.79
N TRP A 290 -0.76 0.02 7.71
CA TRP A 290 0.65 -0.34 7.83
C TRP A 290 1.21 -1.01 6.57
N ILE A 291 0.43 -1.88 5.92
CA ILE A 291 0.84 -2.52 4.66
C ILE A 291 1.20 -1.46 3.63
N ARG A 292 0.32 -0.47 3.42
CA ARG A 292 0.57 0.61 2.44
C ARG A 292 1.70 1.55 2.87
N ALA A 293 1.85 1.82 4.17
CA ALA A 293 2.90 2.71 4.67
C ALA A 293 4.31 2.21 4.30
N GLY A 294 4.52 0.89 4.30
CA GLY A 294 5.77 0.24 3.90
C GLY A 294 6.02 0.14 2.39
N LEU A 295 5.09 0.60 1.55
CA LEU A 295 5.20 0.54 0.09
C LEU A 295 5.71 1.88 -0.48
N SER A 296 6.65 1.79 -1.42
CA SER A 296 7.06 2.88 -2.30
C SER A 296 5.93 3.28 -3.26
N ILE A 297 6.02 4.48 -3.85
CA ILE A 297 5.00 4.96 -4.82
C ILE A 297 4.78 3.95 -5.97
N PRO A 298 5.82 3.40 -6.64
CA PRO A 298 5.60 2.39 -7.69
C PRO A 298 4.91 1.13 -7.17
N GLU A 299 5.24 0.66 -5.97
CA GLU A 299 4.57 -0.48 -5.33
C GLU A 299 3.08 -0.18 -5.08
N ARG A 300 2.72 1.01 -4.58
CA ARG A 300 1.30 1.37 -4.34
C ARG A 300 0.48 1.41 -5.62
N VAL A 301 1.04 1.98 -6.68
CA VAL A 301 0.39 2.06 -8.00
C VAL A 301 0.18 0.69 -8.58
N VAL A 302 1.22 -0.15 -8.60
CA VAL A 302 1.12 -1.53 -9.07
C VAL A 302 0.12 -2.31 -8.23
N PHE A 303 0.13 -2.16 -6.91
CA PHE A 303 -0.77 -2.89 -6.03
C PHE A 303 -2.24 -2.55 -6.31
N SER A 304 -2.53 -1.25 -6.51
CA SER A 304 -3.87 -0.79 -6.89
C SER A 304 -4.26 -1.20 -8.31
N ALA A 305 -3.29 -1.33 -9.22
CA ALA A 305 -3.53 -1.82 -10.57
C ALA A 305 -3.91 -3.30 -10.59
N PHE A 306 -3.24 -4.12 -9.76
CA PHE A 306 -3.62 -5.52 -9.54
C PHE A 306 -5.02 -5.61 -8.93
N ALA A 307 -5.33 -4.74 -7.95
CA ALA A 307 -6.64 -4.74 -7.32
C ALA A 307 -7.77 -4.45 -8.32
N GLU A 308 -7.56 -3.47 -9.21
CA GLU A 308 -8.54 -3.08 -10.22
C GLU A 308 -8.66 -4.09 -11.37
N ALA A 309 -7.54 -4.65 -11.86
CA ALA A 309 -7.54 -5.61 -12.96
C ALA A 309 -8.29 -6.91 -12.62
N ASP A 310 -8.22 -7.32 -11.35
CA ASP A 310 -8.88 -8.52 -10.82
C ASP A 310 -10.33 -8.25 -10.38
N ASN A 311 -10.92 -7.09 -10.73
CA ASN A 311 -12.29 -6.76 -10.34
C ASN A 311 -13.33 -7.28 -11.35
N PRO A 312 -14.17 -8.28 -10.99
CA PRO A 312 -15.18 -8.85 -11.89
C PRO A 312 -16.24 -7.83 -12.34
N VAL A 313 -16.55 -6.81 -11.52
CA VAL A 313 -17.59 -5.80 -11.81
C VAL A 313 -17.19 -4.86 -12.95
N LYS A 314 -15.89 -4.56 -13.10
CA LYS A 314 -15.36 -3.76 -14.22
C LYS A 314 -15.03 -4.61 -15.46
N ASN A 315 -15.07 -5.95 -15.34
CA ASN A 315 -14.62 -6.90 -16.36
C ASN A 315 -15.74 -7.33 -17.34
N ASN A 316 -16.45 -6.36 -17.95
CA ASN A 316 -17.30 -6.63 -19.11
C ASN A 316 -16.52 -6.96 -20.40
N TYR A 317 -15.18 -6.90 -20.35
CA TYR A 317 -14.31 -7.29 -21.47
C TYR A 317 -13.61 -8.60 -21.16
N LYS A 318 -14.29 -9.72 -21.44
CA LYS A 318 -13.64 -11.02 -21.67
C LYS A 318 -12.79 -10.90 -22.94
N ASN A 319 -11.53 -10.50 -22.84
CA ASN A 319 -10.49 -10.76 -23.85
C ASN A 319 -9.09 -10.50 -23.26
N SER A 320 -8.40 -11.57 -22.88
CA SER A 320 -6.98 -11.89 -23.17
C SER A 320 -5.85 -10.84 -23.02
N LEU A 321 -6.01 -9.72 -22.31
CA LEU A 321 -4.93 -8.73 -22.09
C LEU A 321 -4.86 -8.15 -20.66
N ASN A 322 -5.38 -8.87 -19.66
CA ASN A 322 -5.44 -8.43 -18.26
C ASN A 322 -4.10 -8.61 -17.53
N GLN A 323 -3.04 -7.97 -18.01
CA GLN A 323 -1.86 -7.75 -17.19
C GLN A 323 -2.01 -6.42 -16.44
N PRO A 324 -1.87 -6.38 -15.11
CA PRO A 324 -2.03 -5.14 -14.35
C PRO A 324 -1.17 -3.97 -14.83
N LEU A 325 -0.02 -4.24 -15.47
CA LEU A 325 0.82 -3.20 -16.07
C LEU A 325 0.26 -2.64 -17.39
N THR A 326 -0.41 -3.45 -18.23
CA THR A 326 -1.07 -2.94 -19.44
C THR A 326 -2.29 -2.09 -19.11
N LEU A 327 -2.93 -2.33 -17.95
CA LEU A 327 -3.98 -1.44 -17.45
C LEU A 327 -3.45 -0.02 -17.21
N LEU A 328 -2.23 0.14 -16.70
CA LEU A 328 -1.63 1.46 -16.44
C LEU A 328 -1.48 2.30 -17.71
N GLU A 329 -1.19 1.67 -18.86
CA GLU A 329 -1.09 2.36 -20.16
C GLU A 329 -2.44 2.97 -20.60
N LYS A 330 -3.56 2.33 -20.23
CA LYS A 330 -4.90 2.87 -20.48
C LYS A 330 -5.16 4.14 -19.66
N TYR A 331 -4.47 4.29 -18.53
CA TYR A 331 -4.46 5.50 -17.71
C TYR A 331 -3.36 6.51 -18.10
N GLY A 332 -2.65 6.31 -19.22
CA GLY A 332 -1.63 7.25 -19.70
C GLY A 332 -0.28 7.15 -19.00
N VAL A 333 -0.07 6.11 -18.19
CA VAL A 333 1.20 5.83 -17.52
C VAL A 333 2.17 5.17 -18.50
N ILE A 334 3.41 5.65 -18.54
CA ILE A 334 4.53 4.98 -19.20
C ILE A 334 5.11 3.96 -18.23
N GLN A 335 5.24 2.71 -18.69
CA GLN A 335 5.89 1.67 -17.90
C GLN A 335 7.37 1.99 -17.69
N THR A 336 7.80 2.01 -16.43
CA THR A 336 9.20 2.24 -16.04
C THR A 336 9.77 1.00 -15.39
N THR A 337 11.10 0.90 -15.33
CA THR A 337 11.78 -0.20 -14.62
C THR A 337 11.40 -0.26 -13.15
N ALA A 338 11.06 0.88 -12.53
CA ALA A 338 10.56 0.94 -11.15
C ALA A 338 9.20 0.25 -10.99
N LEU A 339 8.27 0.45 -11.93
CA LEU A 339 6.97 -0.22 -11.93
C LEU A 339 7.11 -1.74 -12.16
N THR A 340 8.00 -2.17 -13.06
CA THR A 340 8.27 -3.60 -13.25
C THR A 340 8.87 -4.24 -12.00
N LYS A 341 9.85 -3.59 -11.37
CA LYS A 341 10.46 -4.07 -10.11
C LYS A 341 9.48 -4.13 -8.95
N ALA A 342 8.50 -3.21 -8.90
CA ALA A 342 7.47 -3.20 -7.88
C ALA A 342 6.63 -4.49 -7.88
N VAL A 343 6.35 -5.09 -9.04
CA VAL A 343 5.69 -6.41 -9.12
C VAL A 343 6.52 -7.47 -8.41
N ASP A 344 7.84 -7.45 -8.61
CA ASP A 344 8.75 -8.39 -7.96
C ASP A 344 8.82 -8.21 -6.46
N GLN A 345 8.87 -6.95 -6.00
CA GLN A 345 8.93 -6.61 -4.60
C GLN A 345 7.64 -7.03 -3.87
N LEU A 346 6.47 -6.69 -4.41
CA LEU A 346 5.19 -7.08 -3.83
C LEU A 346 5.00 -8.60 -3.74
N ALA A 347 5.47 -9.35 -4.73
CA ALA A 347 5.43 -10.81 -4.68
C ALA A 347 6.40 -11.41 -3.65
N LYS A 348 7.61 -10.83 -3.52
CA LYS A 348 8.56 -11.23 -2.46
C LYS A 348 8.01 -10.98 -1.06
N ARG A 349 7.17 -9.95 -0.91
CA ARG A 349 6.41 -9.63 0.31
C ARG A 349 5.20 -10.55 0.52
N GLY A 350 4.89 -11.44 -0.42
CA GLY A 350 3.72 -12.31 -0.37
C GLY A 350 2.37 -11.58 -0.53
N LEU A 351 2.38 -10.32 -0.97
CA LEU A 351 1.16 -9.53 -1.22
C LEU A 351 0.54 -9.83 -2.59
N LEU A 352 1.33 -10.38 -3.52
CA LEU A 352 0.90 -10.77 -4.86
C LEU A 352 1.29 -12.22 -5.18
N ASP A 353 0.37 -12.94 -5.82
CA ASP A 353 0.67 -14.17 -6.55
C ASP A 353 0.91 -13.81 -8.03
N LYS A 354 2.18 -13.81 -8.45
CA LYS A 354 2.57 -13.51 -9.84
C LYS A 354 1.99 -14.48 -10.85
N THR A 355 1.85 -15.75 -10.47
CA THR A 355 1.41 -16.80 -11.40
C THR A 355 -0.07 -16.63 -11.72
N LYS A 356 -0.86 -16.27 -10.69
CA LYS A 356 -2.30 -16.02 -10.80
C LYS A 356 -2.63 -14.56 -11.11
N GLN A 357 -1.62 -13.68 -11.16
CA GLN A 357 -1.73 -12.24 -11.35
C GLN A 357 -2.75 -11.57 -10.43
N LYS A 358 -2.77 -11.96 -9.15
CA LYS A 358 -3.76 -11.48 -8.18
C LYS A 358 -3.14 -11.08 -6.86
N ILE A 359 -3.89 -10.30 -6.09
CA ILE A 359 -3.58 -10.02 -4.70
C ILE A 359 -3.81 -11.30 -3.88
N THR A 360 -2.88 -11.61 -2.96
CA THR A 360 -2.92 -12.85 -2.18
C THR A 360 -4.14 -12.92 -1.27
N ILE A 361 -4.53 -11.79 -0.68
CA ILE A 361 -5.62 -11.68 0.30
C ILE A 361 -6.71 -10.75 -0.26
N GLU A 362 -7.88 -11.32 -0.48
CA GLU A 362 -9.02 -10.64 -1.12
C GLU A 362 -9.55 -9.45 -0.29
N LEU A 363 -9.47 -9.52 1.04
CA LEU A 363 -9.81 -8.39 1.91
C LEU A 363 -8.91 -7.17 1.64
N ILE A 364 -7.62 -7.38 1.35
CA ILE A 364 -6.70 -6.29 0.98
C ILE A 364 -7.08 -5.73 -0.40
N ARG A 365 -7.45 -6.57 -1.36
CA ARG A 365 -7.95 -6.15 -2.67
C ARG A 365 -9.17 -5.23 -2.53
N SER A 366 -10.15 -5.66 -1.75
CA SER A 366 -11.37 -4.91 -1.46
C SER A 366 -11.07 -3.57 -0.80
N TRP A 367 -10.14 -3.55 0.15
CA TRP A 367 -9.67 -2.33 0.79
C TRP A 367 -9.03 -1.34 -0.18
N LEU A 368 -8.15 -1.80 -1.07
CA LEU A 368 -7.48 -0.95 -2.07
C LEU A 368 -8.50 -0.29 -3.00
N ILE A 369 -9.45 -1.06 -3.53
CA ILE A 369 -10.49 -0.51 -4.42
C ILE A 369 -11.30 0.59 -3.72
N LYS A 370 -11.64 0.40 -2.44
CA LYS A 370 -12.48 1.33 -1.69
C LYS A 370 -11.73 2.58 -1.22
N ARG A 371 -10.46 2.44 -0.81
CA ARG A 371 -9.69 3.50 -0.12
C ARG A 371 -8.58 4.13 -0.98
N TYR A 372 -8.06 3.40 -1.96
CA TYR A 372 -6.97 3.82 -2.82
C TYR A 372 -7.25 3.50 -4.30
N PRO A 373 -8.26 4.16 -4.91
CA PRO A 373 -8.56 3.98 -6.31
C PRO A 373 -7.32 4.19 -7.18
N LEU A 374 -7.12 3.32 -8.17
CA LEU A 374 -5.93 3.32 -9.03
C LEU A 374 -5.61 4.70 -9.61
N GLN A 375 -6.62 5.43 -10.08
CA GLN A 375 -6.43 6.75 -10.67
C GLN A 375 -5.79 7.75 -9.70
N GLN A 376 -6.12 7.69 -8.41
CA GLN A 376 -5.53 8.57 -7.40
C GLN A 376 -4.08 8.19 -7.11
N GLU A 377 -3.79 6.89 -6.99
CA GLU A 377 -2.42 6.41 -6.76
C GLU A 377 -1.51 6.72 -7.95
N ILE A 378 -2.03 6.65 -9.18
CA ILE A 378 -1.27 7.00 -10.40
C ILE A 378 -0.70 8.42 -10.32
N LEU A 379 -1.46 9.39 -9.80
CA LEU A 379 -1.01 10.79 -9.68
C LEU A 379 0.22 10.93 -8.78
N GLU A 380 0.43 10.01 -7.83
CA GLU A 380 1.61 10.03 -6.97
C GLU A 380 2.90 9.75 -7.74
N LEU A 381 2.84 9.13 -8.93
CA LEU A 381 4.03 8.90 -9.77
C LEU A 381 4.73 10.20 -10.19
N GLU A 382 4.00 11.31 -10.27
CA GLU A 382 4.58 12.61 -10.55
C GLU A 382 5.56 13.05 -9.45
N LYS A 383 5.42 12.51 -8.24
CA LYS A 383 6.26 12.86 -7.09
C LYS A 383 7.62 12.18 -7.07
N LEU A 384 7.89 11.26 -7.99
CA LEU A 384 9.17 10.58 -8.08
C LEU A 384 10.28 11.56 -8.50
N GLY A 385 11.37 11.62 -7.74
CA GLY A 385 12.53 12.46 -8.05
C GLY A 385 12.32 13.96 -7.83
N GLN A 386 11.29 14.36 -7.07
CA GLN A 386 10.89 15.76 -6.89
C GLN A 386 12.02 16.71 -6.50
N GLU A 387 12.95 16.30 -5.63
CA GLU A 387 14.06 17.16 -5.21
C GLU A 387 14.92 17.64 -6.38
N GLN A 388 15.13 16.76 -7.37
CA GLN A 388 15.87 17.09 -8.59
C GLN A 388 14.98 17.77 -9.64
N ILE A 389 13.71 17.38 -9.71
CA ILE A 389 12.81 17.76 -10.81
C ILE A 389 12.13 19.10 -10.57
N ASN A 390 11.71 19.40 -9.33
CA ASN A 390 10.95 20.60 -9.00
C ASN A 390 11.64 21.91 -9.44
N PRO A 391 12.97 22.10 -9.22
CA PRO A 391 13.64 23.32 -9.69
C PRO A 391 13.60 23.47 -11.21
N ILE A 392 13.76 22.36 -11.95
CA ILE A 392 13.73 22.34 -13.42
C ILE A 392 12.32 22.69 -13.92
N TYR A 393 11.29 22.08 -13.30
CA TYR A 393 9.90 22.34 -13.64
C TYR A 393 9.47 23.79 -13.34
N GLN A 394 9.89 24.34 -12.20
CA GLN A 394 9.64 25.75 -11.86
C GLN A 394 10.34 26.70 -12.81
N GLN A 395 11.58 26.39 -13.22
CA GLN A 395 12.30 27.17 -14.21
C GLN A 395 11.59 27.12 -15.58
N ALA A 396 11.15 25.93 -16.01
CA ALA A 396 10.39 25.76 -17.25
C ALA A 396 9.11 26.61 -17.25
N THR A 397 8.36 26.56 -16.15
CA THR A 397 7.13 27.37 -15.95
C THR A 397 7.42 28.86 -16.00
N THR A 398 8.52 29.30 -15.39
CA THR A 398 8.95 30.71 -15.42
C THR A 398 9.30 31.18 -16.84
N GLN A 399 10.00 30.34 -17.62
CA GLN A 399 10.33 30.68 -19.02
C GLN A 399 9.08 30.73 -19.88
N TYR A 400 8.16 29.78 -19.68
CA TYR A 400 6.88 29.75 -20.39
C TYR A 400 6.08 31.04 -20.12
N GLN A 401 5.97 31.47 -18.86
CA GLN A 401 5.30 32.72 -18.47
C GLN A 401 5.96 33.98 -19.06
N LYS A 402 7.25 33.93 -19.39
CA LYS A 402 7.97 35.01 -20.07
C LYS A 402 7.78 35.03 -21.59
N GLY A 403 7.03 34.07 -22.14
CA GLY A 403 6.87 33.88 -23.59
C GLY A 403 8.07 33.19 -24.25
N GLU A 404 9.03 32.70 -23.47
CA GLU A 404 10.22 31.99 -23.96
C GLU A 404 9.91 30.50 -24.15
N ILE A 405 8.92 30.22 -25.02
CA ILE A 405 8.30 28.88 -25.16
C ILE A 405 9.30 27.81 -25.55
N THR A 406 10.27 28.10 -26.43
CA THR A 406 11.29 27.14 -26.85
C THR A 406 12.24 26.75 -25.71
N LYS A 407 12.61 27.70 -24.83
CA LYS A 407 13.42 27.42 -23.63
C LYS A 407 12.62 26.61 -22.61
N ALA A 408 11.34 26.93 -22.45
CA ALA A 408 10.44 26.18 -21.57
C ALA A 408 10.29 24.73 -22.04
N LEU A 409 10.08 24.53 -23.35
CA LEU A 409 9.96 23.22 -23.97
C LEU A 409 11.14 22.31 -23.63
N GLY A 410 12.38 22.76 -23.85
CA GLY A 410 13.56 21.95 -23.56
C GLY A 410 13.73 21.62 -22.07
N LEU A 411 13.25 22.49 -21.16
CA LEU A 411 13.24 22.19 -19.73
C LEU A 411 12.13 21.21 -19.36
N TYR A 412 10.93 21.33 -19.93
CA TYR A 412 9.85 20.35 -19.72
C TYR A 412 10.19 18.97 -20.30
N GLU A 413 10.86 18.90 -21.46
CA GLU A 413 11.36 17.65 -22.03
C GLU A 413 12.34 16.97 -21.05
N ARG A 414 13.28 17.75 -20.51
CA ARG A 414 14.20 17.25 -19.47
C ARG A 414 13.47 16.76 -18.21
N VAL A 415 12.35 17.39 -17.82
CA VAL A 415 11.53 16.90 -16.70
C VAL A 415 10.93 15.53 -17.03
N VAL A 416 10.39 15.35 -18.24
CA VAL A 416 9.79 14.08 -18.68
C VAL A 416 10.86 12.99 -18.90
N ASP A 417 12.08 13.35 -19.31
CA ASP A 417 13.20 12.41 -19.39
C ASP A 417 13.59 11.86 -18.00
N LEU A 418 13.56 12.71 -16.97
CA LEU A 418 13.85 12.33 -15.58
C LEU A 418 12.70 11.56 -14.94
N ASN A 419 11.45 11.97 -15.20
CA ASN A 419 10.25 11.28 -14.77
C ASN A 419 9.23 11.24 -15.92
N PRO A 420 9.16 10.11 -16.66
CA PRO A 420 8.22 9.96 -17.75
C PRO A 420 6.77 10.17 -17.31
N ASN A 421 6.43 9.93 -16.05
CA ASN A 421 5.10 10.05 -15.47
C ASN A 421 4.90 11.36 -14.68
N HIS A 422 5.63 12.43 -15.02
CA HIS A 422 5.39 13.77 -14.49
C HIS A 422 4.25 14.46 -15.26
N PHE A 423 3.00 14.22 -14.84
CA PHE A 423 1.81 14.58 -15.63
C PHE A 423 1.66 16.08 -15.87
N SER A 424 2.04 16.94 -14.92
CA SER A 424 1.98 18.39 -15.15
C SER A 424 2.99 18.87 -16.20
N ALA A 425 4.10 18.16 -16.42
CA ALA A 425 5.08 18.49 -17.46
C ALA A 425 4.62 17.93 -18.82
N VAL A 426 4.01 16.74 -18.83
CA VAL A 426 3.34 16.19 -20.02
C VAL A 426 2.25 17.15 -20.53
N PHE A 427 1.42 17.68 -19.64
CA PHE A 427 0.43 18.71 -19.99
C PHE A 427 1.10 19.99 -20.51
N ALA A 428 2.13 20.49 -19.83
CA ALA A 428 2.82 21.72 -20.25
C ALA A 428 3.55 21.57 -21.59
N LEU A 429 4.08 20.39 -21.91
CA LEU A 429 4.59 20.06 -23.24
C LEU A 429 3.48 20.11 -24.29
N ALA A 430 2.31 19.55 -23.98
CA ALA A 430 1.17 19.57 -24.88
C ALA A 430 0.73 21.01 -25.23
N GLU A 431 0.61 21.89 -24.22
CA GLU A 431 0.34 23.32 -24.41
C GLU A 431 1.45 24.01 -25.21
N SER A 432 2.72 23.79 -24.86
CA SER A 432 3.85 24.42 -25.53
C SER A 432 3.95 24.03 -27.01
N TYR A 433 3.75 22.75 -27.33
CA TYR A 433 3.74 22.28 -28.72
C TYR A 433 2.56 22.82 -29.51
N LEU A 434 1.40 22.99 -28.88
CA LEU A 434 0.23 23.58 -29.51
C LEU A 434 0.46 25.06 -29.86
N GLU A 435 1.08 25.83 -28.96
CA GLU A 435 1.45 27.23 -29.20
C GLU A 435 2.48 27.40 -30.31
N LEU A 436 3.42 26.45 -30.44
CA LEU A 436 4.42 26.44 -31.50
C LEU A 436 3.87 26.00 -32.86
N GLY A 437 2.61 25.54 -32.93
CA GLY A 437 2.01 25.03 -34.16
C GLY A 437 2.42 23.59 -34.52
N GLU A 438 3.13 22.91 -33.62
CA GLU A 438 3.59 21.53 -33.76
C GLU A 438 2.46 20.55 -33.40
N PHE A 439 1.35 20.61 -34.16
CA PHE A 439 0.08 20.01 -33.75
C PHE A 439 0.13 18.49 -33.58
N GLN A 440 0.93 17.77 -34.38
CA GLN A 440 1.08 16.31 -34.25
C GLN A 440 1.64 15.92 -32.87
N LYS A 441 2.67 16.64 -32.39
CA LYS A 441 3.25 16.41 -31.06
C LYS A 441 2.27 16.82 -29.97
N ALA A 442 1.59 17.96 -30.14
CA ALA A 442 0.57 18.43 -29.20
C ALA A 442 -0.51 17.37 -29.00
N VAL A 443 -1.07 16.81 -30.09
CA VAL A 443 -2.05 15.72 -30.04
C VAL A 443 -1.52 14.52 -29.26
N SER A 444 -0.29 14.06 -29.52
CA SER A 444 0.30 12.92 -28.82
C SER A 444 0.39 13.14 -27.30
N TYR A 445 0.90 14.28 -26.86
CA TYR A 445 1.01 14.59 -25.43
C TYR A 445 -0.37 14.82 -24.78
N TYR A 446 -1.30 15.48 -25.47
CA TYR A 446 -2.67 15.66 -24.97
C TYR A 446 -3.46 14.36 -24.87
N GLN A 447 -3.33 13.45 -25.84
CA GLN A 447 -3.96 12.13 -25.77
C GLN A 447 -3.49 11.38 -24.53
N ARG A 448 -2.19 11.48 -24.22
CA ARG A 448 -1.64 10.89 -23.00
C ARG A 448 -2.16 11.58 -21.73
N ALA A 449 -2.15 12.92 -21.68
CA ALA A 449 -2.63 13.67 -20.52
C ALA A 449 -4.14 13.44 -20.28
N TYR A 450 -4.93 13.33 -21.35
CA TYR A 450 -6.37 13.05 -21.31
C TYR A 450 -6.71 11.68 -20.71
N LYS A 451 -5.83 10.67 -20.89
CA LYS A 451 -6.00 9.37 -20.21
C LYS A 451 -5.86 9.45 -18.69
N VAL A 452 -5.08 10.42 -18.19
CA VAL A 452 -4.84 10.63 -16.75
C VAL A 452 -5.95 11.47 -16.14
N ASP A 453 -6.22 12.61 -16.76
CA ASP A 453 -7.25 13.57 -16.33
C ASP A 453 -8.03 14.05 -17.56
N LYS A 454 -9.20 13.46 -17.76
CA LYS A 454 -10.07 13.79 -18.89
C LYS A 454 -10.60 15.21 -18.81
N ILE A 455 -10.97 15.68 -17.61
CA ILE A 455 -11.65 16.97 -17.43
C ILE A 455 -10.68 18.09 -17.77
N ARG A 456 -9.48 18.05 -17.21
CA ARG A 456 -8.47 19.10 -17.44
C ARG A 456 -7.97 19.16 -18.88
N ASN A 457 -7.88 18.03 -19.57
CA ASN A 457 -7.17 17.93 -20.86
C ASN A 457 -8.11 17.85 -22.08
N LYS A 458 -9.43 17.77 -21.89
CA LYS A 458 -10.40 17.63 -22.98
C LYS A 458 -10.26 18.75 -24.02
N ASP A 459 -10.32 20.00 -23.58
CA ASP A 459 -10.37 21.15 -24.48
C ASP A 459 -9.05 21.33 -25.23
N GLY A 460 -7.92 21.11 -24.55
CA GLY A 460 -6.60 21.14 -25.16
C GLY A 460 -6.41 20.06 -26.23
N LEU A 461 -6.91 18.84 -25.99
CA LEU A 461 -6.89 17.76 -26.97
C LEU A 461 -7.78 18.08 -28.18
N VAL A 462 -9.01 18.54 -27.97
CA VAL A 462 -9.93 18.94 -29.04
C VAL A 462 -9.32 20.06 -29.90
N ARG A 463 -8.77 21.10 -29.26
CA ARG A 463 -8.09 22.21 -29.96
C ARG A 463 -6.90 21.72 -30.79
N SER A 464 -6.10 20.80 -30.25
CA SER A 464 -4.95 20.23 -30.97
C SER A 464 -5.36 19.40 -32.17
N LEU A 465 -6.38 18.54 -32.03
CA LEU A 465 -6.92 17.72 -33.11
C LEU A 465 -7.52 18.56 -34.24
N LEU A 466 -8.29 19.60 -33.91
CA LEU A 466 -8.85 20.53 -34.90
C LEU A 466 -7.76 21.26 -35.68
N ASN A 467 -6.77 21.80 -34.98
CA ASN A 467 -5.66 22.51 -35.61
C ASN A 467 -4.79 21.58 -36.48
N TYR A 468 -4.56 20.34 -36.02
CA TYR A 468 -3.82 19.35 -36.80
C TYR A 468 -4.59 18.95 -38.07
N GLY A 469 -5.88 18.65 -37.94
CA GLY A 469 -6.75 18.35 -39.08
C GLY A 469 -6.76 19.49 -40.11
N ASN A 470 -6.85 20.75 -39.67
CA ASN A 470 -6.78 21.90 -40.56
C ASN A 470 -5.41 22.01 -41.28
N GLN A 471 -4.31 21.82 -40.55
CA GLN A 471 -2.97 21.78 -41.16
C GLN A 471 -2.87 20.69 -42.24
N LEU A 472 -3.43 19.51 -41.96
CA LEU A 472 -3.43 18.38 -42.89
C LEU A 472 -4.28 18.64 -44.14
N ILE A 473 -5.41 19.38 -44.03
CA ILE A 473 -6.18 19.85 -45.18
C ILE A 473 -5.30 20.73 -46.10
N TYR A 474 -4.56 21.69 -45.53
CA TYR A 474 -3.63 22.53 -46.31
C TYR A 474 -2.51 21.74 -46.98
N GLN A 475 -2.16 20.58 -46.44
CA GLN A 475 -1.19 19.65 -46.99
C GLN A 475 -1.83 18.61 -47.94
N GLU A 476 -3.13 18.71 -48.22
CA GLU A 476 -3.92 17.76 -49.01
C GLU A 476 -3.91 16.32 -48.46
N ALA A 477 -3.56 16.15 -47.18
CA ALA A 477 -3.54 14.88 -46.46
C ALA A 477 -4.93 14.55 -45.88
N PHE A 478 -5.93 14.45 -46.77
CA PHE A 478 -7.36 14.37 -46.41
C PHE A 478 -7.75 13.17 -45.56
N THR A 479 -7.09 12.02 -45.75
CA THR A 479 -7.36 10.80 -44.96
C THR A 479 -6.98 11.00 -43.50
N THR A 480 -5.75 11.43 -43.23
CA THR A 480 -5.28 11.70 -41.87
C THR A 480 -6.03 12.88 -41.24
N ALA A 481 -6.41 13.90 -42.03
CA ALA A 481 -7.25 15.00 -41.54
C ALA A 481 -8.62 14.49 -41.05
N THR A 482 -9.26 13.62 -41.83
CA THR A 482 -10.54 12.97 -41.50
C THR A 482 -10.44 12.22 -40.18
N GLU A 483 -9.36 11.45 -39.96
CA GLU A 483 -9.12 10.73 -38.70
C GLU A 483 -9.05 11.69 -37.49
N GLN A 484 -8.41 12.86 -37.63
CA GLN A 484 -8.34 13.83 -36.52
C GLN A 484 -9.73 14.40 -36.18
N PHE A 485 -10.52 14.77 -37.19
CA PHE A 485 -11.87 15.30 -36.96
C PHE A 485 -12.84 14.25 -36.42
N GLN A 486 -12.70 12.99 -36.83
CA GLN A 486 -13.46 11.89 -36.24
C GLN A 486 -13.13 11.71 -34.76
N GLN A 487 -11.85 11.77 -34.38
CA GLN A 487 -11.46 11.74 -32.95
C GLN A 487 -12.05 12.91 -32.16
N VAL A 488 -12.17 14.11 -32.75
CA VAL A 488 -12.87 15.23 -32.09
C VAL A 488 -14.32 14.87 -31.80
N LEU A 489 -15.02 14.24 -32.75
CA LEU A 489 -16.42 13.83 -32.58
C LEU A 489 -16.60 12.64 -31.62
N GLU A 490 -15.59 11.80 -31.44
CA GLU A 490 -15.59 10.77 -30.39
C GLU A 490 -15.51 11.40 -28.99
N ILE A 491 -14.76 12.49 -28.83
CA ILE A 491 -14.58 13.20 -27.54
C ILE A 491 -15.70 14.20 -27.27
N SER A 492 -16.17 14.88 -28.32
CA SER A 492 -17.20 15.93 -28.29
C SER A 492 -18.12 15.77 -29.51
N PRO A 493 -19.12 14.87 -29.45
CA PRO A 493 -20.01 14.56 -30.57
C PRO A 493 -20.74 15.78 -31.16
N GLU A 494 -20.95 16.81 -30.35
CA GLU A 494 -21.60 18.08 -30.68
C GLU A 494 -20.69 19.12 -31.35
N ASN A 495 -19.40 18.81 -31.57
CA ASN A 495 -18.45 19.77 -32.11
C ASN A 495 -18.77 20.12 -33.59
N LEU A 496 -19.41 21.27 -33.80
CA LEU A 496 -19.83 21.73 -35.13
C LEU A 496 -18.65 21.95 -36.08
N ALA A 497 -17.55 22.52 -35.58
CA ALA A 497 -16.36 22.79 -36.39
C ALA A 497 -15.77 21.51 -37.01
N ALA A 498 -15.71 20.40 -36.27
CA ALA A 498 -15.26 19.12 -36.80
C ALA A 498 -16.20 18.57 -37.89
N ARG A 499 -17.52 18.71 -37.72
CA ARG A 499 -18.51 18.27 -38.74
C ARG A 499 -18.39 19.08 -40.02
N GLU A 500 -18.26 20.40 -39.91
CA GLU A 500 -18.07 21.29 -41.06
C GLU A 500 -16.80 20.92 -41.83
N LYS A 501 -15.70 20.62 -41.12
CA LYS A 501 -14.45 20.21 -41.74
C LYS A 501 -14.51 18.84 -42.43
N LEU A 502 -15.25 17.88 -41.88
CA LEU A 502 -15.49 16.60 -42.57
C LEU A 502 -16.29 16.77 -43.87
N LEU A 503 -17.32 17.61 -43.86
CA LEU A 503 -18.10 17.93 -45.07
C LEU A 503 -17.26 18.66 -46.12
N GLU A 504 -16.37 19.56 -45.68
CA GLU A 504 -15.41 20.24 -46.55
C GLU A 504 -14.53 19.22 -47.29
N ILE A 505 -13.94 18.25 -46.58
CA ILE A 505 -13.10 17.19 -47.16
C ILE A 505 -13.90 16.30 -48.13
N GLU A 506 -15.13 15.93 -47.77
CA GLU A 506 -16.01 15.12 -48.63
C GLU A 506 -16.31 15.84 -49.96
N ASN A 507 -16.59 17.15 -49.90
CA ASN A 507 -16.82 17.97 -51.09
C ASN A 507 -15.57 18.09 -51.97
N TYR A 508 -14.37 18.21 -51.39
CA TYR A 508 -13.12 18.15 -52.16
C TYR A 508 -12.96 16.82 -52.89
N SER A 509 -13.23 15.71 -52.20
CA SER A 509 -13.12 14.36 -52.75
C SER A 509 -14.12 14.14 -53.91
N ASN A 510 -15.36 14.58 -53.74
CA ASN A 510 -16.41 14.48 -54.76
C ASN A 510 -16.15 15.35 -56.01
N ASN A 511 -15.49 16.50 -55.84
CA ASN A 511 -15.13 17.40 -56.96
C ASN A 511 -13.87 16.95 -57.72
N SER A 512 -13.07 16.04 -57.15
CA SER A 512 -11.85 15.50 -57.77
C SER A 512 -12.08 14.21 -58.59
N ASP A 513 -13.30 13.68 -58.60
CA ASP A 513 -13.67 12.50 -59.38
C ASP A 513 -14.12 12.89 -60.82
N PRO A 514 -13.39 12.53 -61.89
CA PRO A 514 -13.71 12.97 -63.26
C PRO A 514 -15.04 12.42 -63.80
N LEU A 515 -15.67 11.46 -63.12
CA LEU A 515 -16.86 10.75 -63.58
C LEU A 515 -18.18 11.25 -63.01
N LEU A 516 -18.17 12.18 -62.05
CA LEU A 516 -19.39 12.76 -61.46
C LEU A 516 -19.78 14.12 -62.04
N ASN A 517 -19.06 14.61 -63.05
CA ASN A 517 -19.43 15.86 -63.72
C ASN A 517 -20.47 15.63 -64.82
N LYS A 518 -21.71 15.24 -64.45
CA LYS A 518 -22.90 15.34 -65.32
C LYS A 518 -24.18 15.64 -64.54
N SER A 519 -24.83 16.73 -64.99
CA SER A 519 -26.22 17.17 -64.78
C SER A 519 -26.53 17.75 -63.38
N TYR A 520 -27.02 18.98 -63.25
CA TYR A 520 -28.27 19.50 -63.84
C TYR A 520 -28.24 21.03 -64.19
N PRO A 521 -29.24 21.53 -64.96
CA PRO A 521 -29.12 22.74 -65.76
C PRO A 521 -29.59 24.03 -65.06
N SER A 522 -29.15 25.13 -65.67
CA SER A 522 -29.49 26.53 -65.40
C SER A 522 -31.00 26.84 -65.35
N GLY A 523 -31.39 27.69 -64.40
CA GLY A 523 -32.48 28.66 -64.57
C GLY A 523 -33.38 28.91 -63.36
N MET A 524 -33.14 29.98 -62.60
CA MET A 524 -33.98 31.20 -62.59
C MET A 524 -33.51 32.22 -61.54
N ILE A 525 -33.80 33.49 -61.85
CA ILE A 525 -33.26 34.76 -61.34
C ILE A 525 -34.03 35.26 -60.11
N SER A 526 -33.34 35.95 -59.18
CA SER A 526 -33.59 37.35 -58.72
C SER A 526 -32.78 37.59 -57.44
N GLU A 527 -31.68 38.36 -57.48
CA GLU A 527 -31.64 39.82 -57.28
C GLU A 527 -32.55 40.34 -56.17
N ASP A 528 -31.97 40.61 -54.99
CA ASP A 528 -32.09 41.93 -54.37
C ASP A 528 -31.04 42.20 -53.26
N ARG A 529 -30.31 43.31 -53.44
CA ARG A 529 -29.77 44.31 -52.48
C ARG A 529 -29.31 43.88 -51.07
N TYR A 530 -28.07 44.21 -50.72
CA TYR A 530 -27.75 45.47 -49.99
C TYR A 530 -26.24 45.75 -49.98
N GLY A 531 -25.88 47.00 -50.33
CA GLY A 531 -24.51 47.48 -50.39
C GLY A 531 -23.92 47.92 -49.04
N SER A 532 -22.59 47.88 -49.02
CA SER A 532 -21.62 48.74 -48.32
C SER A 532 -22.12 49.70 -47.23
N ASN A 533 -21.61 49.52 -46.01
CA ASN A 533 -20.70 50.48 -45.36
C ASN A 533 -20.38 50.05 -43.93
N ALA A 534 -19.12 49.73 -43.63
CA ALA A 534 -18.40 50.27 -42.47
C ALA A 534 -16.99 49.67 -42.34
N LYS A 535 -16.00 50.52 -42.65
CA LYS A 535 -14.71 50.72 -41.95
C LYS A 535 -14.08 49.54 -41.21
N ILE A 536 -12.89 49.19 -41.67
CA ILE A 536 -11.81 48.56 -40.90
C ILE A 536 -11.51 49.42 -39.65
N PRO A 537 -11.32 48.79 -38.47
CA PRO A 537 -10.26 49.21 -37.58
C PRO A 537 -9.31 48.05 -37.25
N SER A 538 -8.04 48.42 -37.30
CA SER A 538 -6.85 47.68 -36.90
C SER A 538 -6.86 47.21 -35.44
N GLN A 539 -6.21 46.07 -35.22
CA GLN A 539 -5.50 45.59 -34.03
C GLN A 539 -5.81 46.24 -32.66
N GLY A 540 -6.25 45.41 -31.72
CA GLY A 540 -6.26 45.72 -30.29
C GLY A 540 -6.25 44.45 -29.43
N ASN A 541 -5.16 44.27 -28.69
CA ASN A 541 -4.91 43.35 -27.57
C ASN A 541 -6.16 42.68 -26.94
N TRP A 542 -6.29 41.36 -27.10
CA TRP A 542 -7.24 40.53 -26.35
C TRP A 542 -6.60 39.76 -25.17
N LEU A 543 -5.27 39.84 -24.99
CA LEU A 543 -4.55 39.20 -23.87
C LEU A 543 -4.66 39.96 -22.51
N GLY A 544 -5.38 41.09 -22.47
CA GLY A 544 -5.46 41.96 -21.28
C GLY A 544 -6.72 41.84 -20.42
N LYS A 545 -7.64 40.89 -20.67
CA LYS A 545 -8.95 40.83 -19.96
C LYS A 545 -9.29 39.51 -19.26
N LEU A 546 -8.31 38.63 -19.02
CA LEU A 546 -8.44 37.51 -18.05
C LEU A 546 -7.50 37.68 -16.84
N ALA A 547 -7.23 38.92 -16.46
CA ALA A 547 -6.54 39.26 -15.22
C ALA A 547 -7.37 40.29 -14.44
N LEU A 548 -8.52 39.89 -13.88
CA LEU A 548 -9.06 40.43 -12.63
C LEU A 548 -10.32 39.68 -12.15
N GLY A 549 -10.24 39.11 -10.95
CA GLY A 549 -11.33 38.49 -10.18
C GLY A 549 -11.10 36.99 -10.01
N VAL A 550 -10.34 36.49 -9.02
CA VAL A 550 -10.42 36.82 -7.59
C VAL A 550 -9.02 36.76 -6.94
N VAL A 551 -8.58 37.89 -6.38
CA VAL A 551 -7.61 37.94 -5.29
C VAL A 551 -8.40 37.82 -3.99
N ILE A 552 -8.19 36.74 -3.22
CA ILE A 552 -8.39 36.75 -1.77
C ILE A 552 -7.05 36.38 -1.14
N ILE A 553 -6.34 37.45 -0.76
CA ILE A 553 -5.51 37.61 0.44
C ILE A 553 -4.70 36.38 0.87
N SER A 554 -3.41 36.41 0.53
CA SER A 554 -2.35 35.81 1.33
C SER A 554 -2.26 36.57 2.66
N LEU A 555 -2.88 36.05 3.72
CA LEU A 555 -2.54 36.43 5.09
C LEU A 555 -1.78 35.28 5.75
N VAL A 556 -0.58 35.65 6.19
CA VAL A 556 0.37 34.90 6.99
C VAL A 556 -0.31 34.22 8.16
N GLY A 557 -0.04 32.92 8.30
CA GLY A 557 -0.39 32.11 9.46
C GLY A 557 0.50 30.88 9.51
N VAL A 558 1.75 31.06 9.95
CA VAL A 558 2.54 29.99 10.57
C VAL A 558 1.76 29.56 11.81
N GLY A 559 0.93 28.53 11.65
CA GLY A 559 0.19 27.88 12.72
C GLY A 559 0.82 26.54 13.02
N TYR A 560 1.73 26.53 14.00
CA TYR A 560 2.22 25.34 14.68
C TYR A 560 1.01 24.69 15.40
N TYR A 561 0.41 23.65 14.83
CA TYR A 561 -0.49 22.80 15.61
C TYR A 561 0.33 21.75 16.36
N ASN A 562 0.71 22.10 17.58
CA ASN A 562 0.97 21.12 18.63
C ASN A 562 -0.35 20.40 18.96
N LEU A 563 -0.56 19.21 18.41
CA LEU A 563 -1.54 18.26 18.93
C LEU A 563 -0.83 17.27 19.86
N SER A 564 -0.49 17.76 21.05
CA SER A 564 -0.40 16.98 22.30
C SER A 564 0.08 17.90 23.44
N THR A 565 -0.84 18.65 24.03
CA THR A 565 -0.65 18.99 25.45
C THR A 565 -1.10 17.77 26.26
N PRO A 566 -0.26 17.22 27.15
CA PRO A 566 -0.69 16.14 28.03
C PRO A 566 -1.83 16.66 28.92
N CYS A 567 -2.95 15.95 28.94
CA CYS A 567 -4.00 16.18 29.94
C CYS A 567 -3.45 15.77 31.32
N PRO A 568 -3.75 16.54 32.38
CA PRO A 568 -3.58 16.06 33.74
C PRO A 568 -4.44 14.82 33.98
N THR A 569 -3.96 13.91 34.80
CA THR A 569 -4.65 12.69 35.23
C THR A 569 -6.06 13.00 35.76
N GLY A 570 -7.10 12.44 35.13
CA GLY A 570 -8.45 12.34 35.73
C GLY A 570 -9.68 12.91 34.98
N ALA A 571 -9.61 13.33 33.71
CA ALA A 571 -10.78 13.88 33.00
C ALA A 571 -11.22 13.05 31.77
N GLN A 572 -12.49 12.62 31.75
CA GLN A 572 -13.15 11.94 30.61
C GLN A 572 -13.69 12.96 29.59
N LYS A 573 -13.48 12.72 28.29
CA LYS A 573 -14.14 13.46 27.20
C LYS A 573 -15.34 12.66 26.67
N VAL A 574 -16.52 13.30 26.67
CA VAL A 574 -17.70 12.86 25.92
C VAL A 574 -17.67 13.58 24.57
N PHE A 575 -17.69 12.84 23.47
CA PHE A 575 -17.79 13.40 22.12
C PHE A 575 -19.26 13.43 21.68
N GLY A 576 -19.72 14.59 21.20
CA GLY A 576 -21.06 14.79 20.67
C GLY A 576 -21.04 15.67 19.41
N ILE A 577 -21.59 15.06 18.34
CA ILE A 577 -21.92 15.51 16.97
C ILE A 577 -20.76 15.94 16.08
#